data_AF-A0A3M1ZIP2-F1
#
_entry.id   AF-A0A3M1ZIP2-F1
#
_cell.length_a   1.000
_cell.length_b   1.000
_cell.length_c   1.000
_cell.angle_alpha   90.00
_cell.angle_beta   90.00
_cell.angle_gamma   90.00
#
_symmetry.space_group_name_H-M   'P 1'
#
loop_
_entity.id
_entity.type
_entity.pdbx_description
1 polymer ?
#
loop_
_entity_poly.entity_id
_entity_poly.type
_entity_poly.pdbx_seq_one_letter_code
_entity_poly.pdbx_strand_id
1 'polypeptide(L)' 'MMVRRFTFLLTVALVLMLSLSVIAHDVVDGLSNPRGIAYDAEGNLYIVEAGNGGGLTAPGPFGPTEFGATGGVTRVAP' A
#
# COMPACT_ATOMS: atom_id res chain seq x y z
N MET A 1 46.82 14.86 -6.71
CA MET A 1 45.97 13.79 -7.29
C MET A 1 45.14 13.05 -6.23
N MET A 2 45.63 12.94 -4.98
CA MET A 2 45.01 12.16 -3.90
C MET A 2 43.68 12.73 -3.36
N VAL A 3 43.58 14.06 -3.17
CA VAL A 3 42.36 14.71 -2.60
C VAL A 3 41.15 14.60 -3.55
N ARG A 4 41.33 14.88 -4.85
CA ARG A 4 40.25 14.81 -5.85
C ARG A 4 39.69 13.39 -6.03
N ARG A 5 40.55 12.36 -5.92
CA ARG A 5 40.15 10.94 -5.95
C ARG A 5 39.39 10.54 -4.68
N PHE A 6 39.81 11.04 -3.53
CA PHE A 6 39.14 10.81 -2.25
C PHE A 6 37.75 11.45 -2.22
N THR A 7 37.63 12.71 -2.66
CA THR A 7 36.33 13.40 -2.75
C THR A 7 35.37 12.68 -3.71
N PHE A 8 35.85 12.21 -4.86
CA PHE A 8 35.03 11.46 -5.82
C PHE A 8 34.51 10.13 -5.26
N LEU A 9 35.37 9.37 -4.58
CA LEU A 9 34.97 8.11 -3.94
C LEU A 9 33.97 8.34 -2.81
N LEU A 10 34.14 9.40 -2.02
CA LEU A 10 33.21 9.78 -0.96
C LEU A 10 31.83 10.15 -1.53
N THR A 11 31.77 10.91 -2.63
CA THR A 11 30.50 11.28 -3.27
C THR A 11 29.80 10.07 -3.89
N VAL A 12 30.56 9.16 -4.51
CA VAL A 12 30.01 7.92 -5.08
C VAL A 12 29.47 7.03 -3.98
N ALA A 13 30.19 6.87 -2.87
CA ALA A 13 29.74 6.10 -1.71
C ALA A 13 28.48 6.71 -1.07
N LEU A 14 28.41 8.04 -0.93
CA LEU A 14 27.24 8.73 -0.40
C LEU A 14 26.01 8.56 -1.30
N VAL A 15 26.17 8.69 -2.62
CA VAL A 15 25.09 8.48 -3.60
C VAL A 15 24.61 7.01 -3.57
N LEU A 16 25.53 6.05 -3.51
CA LEU A 16 25.19 4.64 -3.35
C LEU A 16 24.38 4.40 -2.07
N MET A 17 24.85 4.89 -0.92
CA MET A 17 24.15 4.73 0.37
C MET A 17 22.75 5.37 0.38
N LEU A 18 22.57 6.52 -0.28
CA LEU A 18 21.27 7.17 -0.42
C LEU A 18 20.32 6.39 -1.36
N SER A 19 20.86 5.75 -2.40
CA SER A 19 20.08 5.01 -3.40
C SER A 19 19.58 3.63 -2.94
N LEU A 20 20.21 3.05 -1.89
CA LEU A 20 19.79 1.77 -1.31
C LEU A 20 18.52 1.86 -0.44
N SER A 21 17.94 3.06 -0.27
CA SER A 21 16.77 3.28 0.59
C SER A 21 15.41 3.08 -0.11
N VAL A 22 15.38 2.75 -1.40
CA VAL A 22 14.13 2.39 -2.10
C VAL A 22 13.75 0.94 -1.78
N ILE A 23 13.34 0.73 -0.55
CA ILE A 23 12.57 -0.43 -0.15
C ILE A 23 11.14 -0.14 -0.59
N ALA A 24 10.42 -1.12 -1.14
CA ALA A 24 9.00 -0.95 -1.43
C ALA A 24 8.31 -0.41 -0.17
N HIS A 25 7.71 0.78 -0.28
CA HIS A 25 7.01 1.41 0.82
C HIS A 25 5.55 1.01 0.73
N ASP A 26 5.05 0.33 1.75
CA ASP A 26 3.63 0.02 1.84
C ASP A 26 2.83 1.32 1.83
N VAL A 27 1.94 1.46 0.85
CA VAL A 27 1.13 2.68 0.69
C VAL A 27 0.08 2.78 1.80
N VAL A 28 -0.40 1.61 2.27
CA VAL A 28 -1.37 1.47 3.35
C VAL A 28 -1.37 0.02 3.84
N ASP A 29 -1.52 -0.15 5.15
CA ASP A 29 -1.56 -1.45 5.82
C ASP A 29 -2.90 -1.68 6.53
N GLY A 30 -3.14 -2.92 6.98
CA GLY A 30 -4.27 -3.24 7.86
C GLY A 30 -5.64 -3.29 7.18
N LEU A 31 -5.69 -3.32 5.85
CA LEU A 31 -6.94 -3.44 5.09
C LEU A 31 -7.66 -4.78 5.37
N SER A 32 -8.97 -4.73 5.53
CA SER A 32 -9.84 -5.89 5.68
C SER A 32 -10.41 -6.30 4.33
N ASN A 33 -9.78 -7.31 3.72
CA ASN A 33 -10.33 -8.00 2.56
C ASN A 33 -10.58 -7.05 1.36
N PRO A 34 -9.55 -6.33 0.86
CA PRO A 34 -9.71 -5.34 -0.21
C PRO A 34 -10.23 -5.98 -1.51
N ARG A 35 -11.01 -5.23 -2.28
CA ARG A 35 -11.67 -5.71 -3.51
C ARG A 35 -11.44 -4.85 -4.74
N GLY A 36 -11.18 -3.57 -4.54
CA GLY A 36 -11.04 -2.63 -5.65
C GLY A 36 -10.39 -1.34 -5.18
N ILE A 37 -9.85 -0.62 -6.14
CA ILE A 37 -9.18 0.66 -5.93
C ILE A 37 -9.59 1.65 -7.01
N ALA A 38 -9.60 2.94 -6.67
CA ALA A 38 -9.82 4.04 -7.61
C ALA A 38 -9.08 5.30 -7.15
N TYR A 39 -8.76 6.19 -8.08
CA TYR A 39 -8.23 7.52 -7.79
C TYR A 39 -9.27 8.58 -8.11
N ASP A 40 -9.30 9.67 -7.33
CA ASP A 40 -10.03 10.89 -7.69
C ASP A 40 -9.15 11.85 -8.52
N ALA A 41 -9.71 13.00 -8.91
CA ALA A 41 -9.02 13.99 -9.73
C ALA A 41 -7.87 14.69 -8.97
N GLU A 42 -7.96 14.71 -7.64
CA GLU A 42 -6.98 15.29 -6.72
C GLU A 42 -5.85 14.30 -6.37
N GLY A 43 -5.93 13.06 -6.86
CA GLY A 43 -4.90 12.02 -6.67
C GLY A 43 -5.05 11.20 -5.39
N ASN A 44 -6.17 11.32 -4.68
CA ASN A 44 -6.43 10.47 -3.51
C ASN A 44 -6.76 9.04 -3.95
N LEU A 45 -6.17 8.06 -3.28
CA LEU A 45 -6.44 6.64 -3.50
C LEU A 45 -7.59 6.20 -2.57
N TYR A 46 -8.64 5.64 -3.16
CA TYR A 46 -9.73 4.99 -2.45
C TYR A 46 -9.65 3.49 -2.62
N ILE A 47 -9.79 2.75 -1.53
CA ILE A 47 -9.74 1.29 -1.50
C ILE A 47 -11.02 0.80 -0.87
N VAL A 48 -11.77 -0.05 -1.58
CA VAL A 48 -12.98 -0.69 -1.06
C VAL A 48 -12.65 -2.00 -0.39
N GLU A 49 -13.13 -2.17 0.84
CA GLU A 49 -12.90 -3.30 1.71
C GLU A 49 -14.20 -4.07 1.90
N ALA A 50 -14.17 -5.37 1.62
CA ALA A 50 -15.33 -6.23 1.86
C ALA A 50 -15.56 -6.48 3.37
N GLY A 51 -14.56 -6.21 4.21
CA GLY A 51 -14.61 -6.53 5.62
C GLY A 51 -14.50 -8.04 5.87
N ASN A 52 -14.79 -8.42 7.12
CA ASN A 52 -14.82 -9.81 7.57
C ASN A 52 -16.21 -10.45 7.47
N GLY A 53 -17.19 -9.75 6.87
CA GLY A 53 -18.59 -10.16 6.94
C GLY A 53 -19.22 -9.87 8.30
N GLY A 54 -20.29 -10.56 8.63
CA GLY A 54 -21.00 -10.44 9.92
C GLY A 54 -21.70 -11.75 10.24
N GLY A 55 -22.54 -11.75 11.27
CA GLY A 55 -23.27 -12.97 11.67
C GLY A 55 -24.43 -13.38 10.76
N LEU A 56 -24.60 -12.74 9.59
CA LEU A 56 -25.66 -13.08 8.65
C LEU A 56 -25.13 -14.04 7.60
N THR A 57 -25.91 -15.05 7.25
CA THR A 57 -25.53 -16.07 6.26
C THR A 57 -26.51 -16.06 5.09
N ALA A 58 -25.99 -16.08 3.87
CA ALA A 58 -26.77 -16.19 2.63
C ALA A 58 -26.27 -17.35 1.76
N PRO A 59 -27.15 -17.98 0.94
CA PRO A 59 -26.71 -18.92 -0.08
C PRO A 59 -25.81 -18.23 -1.11
N GLY A 60 -24.66 -18.84 -1.41
CA GLY A 60 -23.75 -18.41 -2.46
C GLY A 60 -23.49 -19.52 -3.48
N PRO A 61 -22.89 -19.18 -4.64
CA PRO A 61 -22.58 -20.14 -5.70
C PRO A 61 -21.59 -21.25 -5.28
N PHE A 62 -20.91 -21.08 -4.14
CA PHE A 62 -19.97 -22.03 -3.56
C PHE A 62 -20.39 -22.52 -2.16
N GLY A 63 -21.67 -22.36 -1.80
CA GLY A 63 -22.20 -22.68 -0.47
C GLY A 63 -22.55 -21.43 0.35
N PRO A 64 -22.99 -21.62 1.61
CA PRO A 64 -23.34 -20.51 2.50
C PRO A 64 -22.16 -19.54 2.69
N THR A 65 -22.44 -18.24 2.61
CA THR A 65 -21.46 -17.15 2.77
C THR A 65 -21.90 -16.18 3.85
N GLU A 66 -20.97 -15.76 4.70
CA GLU A 66 -21.20 -14.74 5.72
C GLU A 66 -21.14 -13.34 5.12
N PHE A 67 -22.06 -12.47 5.52
CA PHE A 67 -22.13 -11.08 5.11
C PHE A 67 -22.58 -10.20 6.28
N GLY A 68 -22.34 -8.90 6.17
CA GLY A 68 -22.66 -7.96 7.23
C GLY A 68 -22.20 -6.55 6.90
N ALA A 69 -22.21 -5.68 7.91
CA ALA A 69 -21.93 -4.26 7.79
C ALA A 69 -20.47 -3.90 8.12
N THR A 70 -19.53 -4.82 7.95
CA THR A 70 -18.10 -4.59 8.25
C THR A 70 -17.29 -4.10 7.04
N GLY A 71 -17.93 -3.99 5.86
CA GLY A 71 -17.30 -3.38 4.70
C GLY A 71 -17.01 -1.91 4.92
N GLY A 72 -15.97 -1.41 4.26
CA GLY A 72 -15.47 -0.05 4.46
C GLY A 72 -14.79 0.53 3.23
N VAL A 73 -14.41 1.81 3.34
CA VAL A 73 -13.60 2.50 2.33
C VAL A 73 -12.44 3.19 3.04
N THR A 74 -11.23 2.82 2.68
CA THR A 74 -10.02 3.50 3.12
C THR A 74 -9.59 4.52 2.08
N ARG A 75 -9.23 5.73 2.53
CA ARG A 75 -8.71 6.81 1.68
C ARG A 75 -7.28 7.14 2.08
N VAL A 76 -6.38 7.15 1.10
CA VAL A 76 -4.98 7.59 1.24
C VAL A 76 -4.82 8.88 0.45
N ALA A 77 -4.42 9.95 1.15
CA ALA A 77 -4.06 11.21 0.52
C ALA A 77 -2.61 11.16 0.00
N PRO A 78 -2.27 11.91 -1.06
CA PRO A 78 -0.90 12.03 -1.58
C PRO A 78 0.06 12.72 -0.60
#